data_AF-A0A7V9L626-F1
#
_entry.id   AF-A0A7V9L626-F1
#
_cell.length_a   1.000
_cell.length_b   1.000
_cell.length_c   1.000
_cell.angle_alpha   90.00
_cell.angle_beta   90.00
_cell.angle_gamma   90.00
#
_symmetry.space_group_name_H-M   'P 1'
#
loop_
_entity.id
_entity.type
_entity.pdbx_description
1 polymer ?
#
loop_
_entity_poly.entity_id
_entity_poly.type
_entity_poly.pdbx_seq_one_letter_code
_entity_poly.pdbx_strand_id
1 'polypeptide(L)'
;MQREHERMPYSVQAAFRTPSSFLVAYSVNLSRGGLFLETSADIPTGALITLDLDIPNAGQISLNGVVAWRRGSEPTEGQPDGPPGLGIEFAADVAPVLGGVIDTLVSTFHGVQILVLSGDRQDRTTLARSIKSIISTAEVLQAADASVATTLMSGEIDLAVIDIDFDVEG
;
A
#
# COMPACT_ATOMS: atom_id res chain seq x y z
N MET A 1 -22.25 -7.86 40.25
CA MET A 1 -22.93 -8.08 38.95
C MET A 1 -22.01 -7.53 37.88
N GLN A 2 -21.21 -8.40 37.28
CA GLN A 2 -20.14 -8.05 36.34
C GLN A 2 -20.70 -8.28 34.94
N ARG A 3 -20.78 -7.23 34.12
CA ARG A 3 -21.26 -7.36 32.74
C ARG A 3 -20.25 -8.23 31.98
N GLU A 4 -20.68 -9.43 31.59
CA GLU A 4 -20.10 -10.18 30.48
C GLU A 4 -20.21 -9.27 29.24
N HIS A 5 -19.14 -8.56 28.93
CA HIS A 5 -18.99 -8.03 27.58
C HIS A 5 -18.73 -9.24 26.69
N GLU A 6 -19.78 -9.66 25.99
CA GLU A 6 -19.70 -10.48 24.78
C GLU A 6 -18.54 -9.93 23.94
N ARG A 7 -17.43 -10.66 23.93
CA ARG A 7 -16.23 -10.29 23.20
C ARG A 7 -16.54 -10.48 21.72
N MET A 8 -17.32 -9.59 21.12
CA MET A 8 -17.42 -9.56 19.67
C MET A 8 -16.00 -9.28 19.15
N PRO A 9 -15.39 -10.21 18.41
CA PRO A 9 -14.11 -9.95 17.79
C PRO A 9 -14.32 -8.83 16.78
N TYR A 10 -13.63 -7.71 16.94
CA TYR A 10 -13.64 -6.66 15.95
C TYR A 10 -12.79 -7.14 14.76
N SER A 11 -13.38 -7.23 13.58
CA SER A 11 -12.63 -7.51 12.35
C SER A 11 -12.47 -6.23 11.54
N VAL A 12 -11.26 -6.02 11.04
CA VAL A 12 -10.92 -4.96 10.10
C VAL A 12 -10.40 -5.62 8.83
N GLN A 13 -11.02 -5.32 7.70
CA GLN A 13 -10.54 -5.79 6.39
C GLN A 13 -9.88 -4.64 5.63
N ALA A 14 -8.67 -4.89 5.14
CA ALA A 14 -7.96 -3.99 4.24
C ALA A 14 -7.58 -4.73 2.97
N ALA A 15 -8.02 -4.22 1.81
CA ALA A 15 -7.70 -4.80 0.51
C ALA A 15 -6.76 -3.88 -0.27
N PHE A 16 -5.69 -4.46 -0.80
CA PHE A 16 -4.69 -3.75 -1.60
C PHE A 16 -4.92 -4.03 -3.08
N ARG A 17 -4.74 -3.00 -3.92
CA ARG A 17 -4.87 -3.15 -5.38
C ARG A 17 -3.64 -3.76 -6.03
N THR A 18 -2.47 -3.50 -5.45
CA THR A 18 -1.18 -4.01 -5.94
C THR A 18 -0.27 -4.39 -4.76
N PRO A 19 0.70 -5.30 -4.95
CA PRO A 19 1.70 -5.59 -3.92
C PRO A 19 2.49 -4.35 -3.48
N SER A 20 2.80 -3.47 -4.43
CA SER A 20 3.48 -2.19 -4.18
C SER A 20 2.69 -1.30 -3.22
N SER A 21 1.36 -1.22 -3.37
CA SER A 21 0.50 -0.44 -2.47
C SER A 21 0.53 -0.95 -1.04
N PHE A 22 0.67 -2.27 -0.84
CA PHE A 22 0.89 -2.86 0.46
C PHE A 22 2.28 -2.52 1.02
N LEU A 23 3.35 -2.61 0.24
CA LEU A 23 4.71 -2.26 0.69
C LEU A 23 4.83 -0.78 1.08
N VAL A 24 4.16 0.12 0.36
CA VAL A 24 4.08 1.54 0.74
C VAL A 24 3.35 1.70 2.07
N ALA A 25 2.14 1.14 2.19
CA ALA A 25 1.39 1.18 3.44
C ALA A 25 2.19 0.56 4.61
N TYR A 26 2.94 -0.51 4.32
CA TYR A 26 3.86 -1.14 5.26
C TYR A 26 4.90 -0.12 5.76
N SER A 27 5.65 0.50 4.84
CA SER A 27 6.71 1.45 5.18
C SER A 27 6.23 2.70 5.93
N VAL A 28 4.99 3.16 5.71
CA VAL A 28 4.46 4.38 6.32
C VAL A 28 3.76 4.11 7.66
N ASN A 29 2.97 3.05 7.73
CA ASN A 29 2.01 2.84 8.83
C ASN A 29 2.19 1.50 9.55
N LEU A 30 3.05 0.59 9.07
CA LEU A 30 3.25 -0.74 9.64
C LEU A 30 4.67 -0.91 10.19
N SER A 31 4.78 -1.06 11.50
CA SER A 31 6.03 -1.47 12.15
C SER A 31 6.01 -2.97 12.41
N ARG A 32 7.17 -3.55 12.77
CA ARG A 32 7.25 -4.96 13.19
C ARG A 32 6.30 -5.30 14.37
N GLY A 33 5.87 -4.31 15.15
CA GLY A 33 5.07 -4.51 16.36
C GLY A 33 3.62 -4.03 16.28
N GLY A 34 3.19 -3.37 15.19
CA GLY A 34 1.84 -2.82 15.13
C GLY A 34 1.58 -1.86 13.98
N LEU A 35 0.33 -1.39 13.91
CA LEU A 35 -0.20 -0.52 12.85
C LEU A 35 -1.02 0.64 13.39
N PHE A 36 -1.01 1.77 12.68
CA PHE A 36 -1.98 2.84 12.92
C PHE A 36 -3.10 2.78 11.88
N LEU A 37 -4.34 2.65 12.36
CA LEU A 37 -5.54 2.57 11.53
C LEU A 37 -6.28 3.89 11.64
N GLU A 38 -6.30 4.68 10.58
CA GLU A 38 -7.17 5.84 10.47
C GLU A 38 -8.62 5.39 10.40
N THR A 39 -9.40 5.77 11.41
CA THR A 39 -10.82 5.40 11.51
C THR A 39 -11.52 6.28 12.54
N SER A 40 -12.81 6.54 12.31
CA SER A 40 -13.68 7.18 13.30
C SER A 40 -14.35 6.17 14.25
N ALA A 41 -14.05 4.88 14.12
CA ALA A 41 -14.63 3.84 14.96
C ALA A 41 -14.11 3.95 16.42
N ASP A 42 -15.03 4.00 17.37
CA ASP A 42 -14.70 4.02 18.80
C ASP A 42 -14.57 2.58 19.34
N ILE A 43 -13.41 1.98 19.11
CA ILE A 43 -13.06 0.65 19.63
C ILE A 43 -12.19 0.84 20.88
N PRO A 44 -12.56 0.28 22.05
CA PRO A 44 -11.85 0.54 23.30
C PRO A 44 -10.44 -0.05 23.32
N THR A 45 -9.52 0.62 24.02
CA THR A 45 -8.19 0.09 24.36
C THR A 45 -8.31 -1.28 25.04
N GLY A 46 -7.47 -2.23 24.65
CA GLY A 46 -7.52 -3.62 25.12
C GLY A 46 -8.47 -4.52 24.33
N ALA A 47 -9.26 -3.97 23.39
CA ALA A 47 -10.07 -4.80 22.49
C ALA A 47 -9.19 -5.67 21.59
N LEU A 48 -9.60 -6.92 21.41
CA LEU A 48 -9.01 -7.83 20.43
C LEU A 48 -9.49 -7.45 19.03
N ILE A 49 -8.53 -7.28 18.12
CA ILE A 49 -8.77 -7.01 16.70
C ILE A 49 -8.23 -8.19 15.90
N THR A 50 -9.01 -8.65 14.93
CA THR A 50 -8.53 -9.45 13.81
C THR A 50 -8.44 -8.54 12.58
N LEU A 51 -7.26 -8.49 11.96
CA LEU A 51 -6.99 -7.72 10.76
C LEU A 51 -6.81 -8.66 9.58
N ASP A 52 -7.69 -8.55 8.60
CA ASP A 52 -7.65 -9.32 7.36
C ASP A 52 -7.06 -8.46 6.25
N LEU A 53 -5.85 -8.79 5.82
CA LEU A 53 -5.12 -8.12 4.74
C LEU A 53 -5.26 -8.94 3.47
N ASP A 54 -5.96 -8.42 2.47
CA ASP A 54 -6.03 -9.02 1.14
C ASP A 54 -4.96 -8.40 0.25
N ILE A 55 -3.91 -9.17 -0.04
CA ILE A 55 -2.74 -8.72 -0.78
C ILE A 55 -2.66 -9.49 -2.10
N PRO A 56 -2.66 -8.81 -3.26
CA PRO A 56 -2.46 -9.47 -4.55
C PRO A 56 -1.19 -10.31 -4.56
N ASN A 57 -1.24 -11.50 -5.16
CA ASN A 57 -0.14 -12.47 -5.27
C ASN A 57 0.34 -13.11 -3.93
N ALA A 58 -0.06 -12.59 -2.78
CA ALA A 58 0.22 -13.19 -1.46
C ALA A 58 -1.03 -13.79 -0.79
N GLY A 59 -2.24 -13.43 -1.25
CA GLY A 59 -3.51 -13.90 -0.72
C GLY A 59 -3.96 -13.15 0.53
N GLN A 60 -4.98 -13.68 1.20
CA GLN A 60 -5.50 -13.13 2.45
C GLN A 60 -4.64 -13.57 3.64
N ILE A 61 -4.27 -12.60 4.47
CA ILE A 61 -3.51 -12.80 5.69
C ILE A 61 -4.32 -12.26 6.87
N SER A 62 -4.60 -13.12 7.84
CA SER A 62 -5.28 -12.73 9.08
C SER A 62 -4.28 -12.55 10.20
N LEU A 63 -4.26 -11.36 10.80
CA LEU A 63 -3.38 -10.98 11.90
C LEU A 63 -4.20 -10.67 13.14
N ASN A 64 -3.76 -11.12 14.31
CA ASN A 64 -4.40 -10.76 15.58
C ASN A 64 -3.62 -9.63 16.27
N GLY A 65 -4.36 -8.72 16.91
CA GLY A 65 -3.78 -7.62 17.65
C GLY A 65 -4.69 -7.09 18.74
N VAL A 66 -4.19 -6.09 19.45
CA VAL A 66 -4.89 -5.40 20.53
C VAL A 66 -4.86 -3.90 20.28
N VAL A 67 -5.96 -3.21 20.51
CA VAL A 67 -5.96 -1.73 20.51
C VAL A 67 -5.09 -1.24 21.68
N ALA A 68 -3.90 -0.75 21.39
CA ALA A 68 -2.93 -0.25 22.37
C ALA A 68 -3.24 1.19 22.80
N TRP A 69 -3.67 2.04 21.86
CA TRP A 69 -4.06 3.43 22.12
C TRP A 69 -5.01 3.95 21.05
N ARG A 70 -5.65 5.09 21.33
CA ARG A 70 -6.65 5.73 20.46
C ARG A 70 -6.32 7.21 20.30
N ARG A 71 -6.54 7.75 19.10
CA ARG A 71 -6.49 9.18 18.80
C ARG A 71 -7.90 9.67 18.50
N GLY A 72 -8.34 10.67 19.25
CA GLY A 72 -9.64 11.30 19.06
C GLY A 72 -9.63 12.28 17.90
N SER A 73 -10.84 12.73 17.50
CA SER A 73 -11.00 13.76 16.46
C SER A 73 -10.68 15.17 16.98
N GLU A 74 -10.67 15.37 18.31
CA GLU A 74 -10.34 16.66 18.92
C GLU A 74 -8.88 16.67 19.42
N PRO A 75 -8.11 17.75 19.11
CA PRO A 75 -6.76 17.91 19.62
C PRO A 75 -6.77 17.92 21.15
N THR A 76 -6.06 16.96 21.76
CA THR A 76 -5.90 16.88 23.22
C THR A 76 -4.44 17.18 23.56
N GLU A 77 -4.17 17.97 24.61
CA GLU A 77 -2.79 18.27 25.04
C GLU A 77 -1.97 16.99 25.25
N GLY A 78 -0.82 16.91 24.58
CA GLY A 78 0.07 15.74 24.64
C GLY A 78 -0.20 14.64 23.60
N GLN A 79 -1.22 14.78 22.75
CA GLN A 79 -1.50 13.87 21.65
C GLN A 79 -0.94 14.43 20.32
N PRO A 80 -0.28 13.60 19.47
CA PRO A 80 0.19 14.06 18.16
C PRO A 80 -0.98 14.48 17.26
N ASP A 81 -0.84 15.62 16.57
CA ASP A 81 -1.80 16.04 15.54
C ASP A 81 -1.98 14.97 14.46
N GLY A 82 -3.20 14.85 13.95
CA GLY A 82 -3.54 13.98 12.81
C GLY A 82 -4.96 13.42 12.86
N PRO A 83 -5.34 12.62 11.85
CA PRO A 83 -6.68 12.04 11.76
C PRO A 83 -6.98 11.10 12.93
N PRO A 84 -8.27 10.96 13.32
CA PRO A 84 -8.66 10.00 14.35
C PRO A 84 -8.30 8.57 13.93
N GLY A 85 -7.98 7.74 14.91
CA GLY A 85 -7.59 6.37 14.62
C GLY A 85 -7.16 5.55 15.82
N LEU A 86 -6.72 4.33 15.52
CA LEU A 86 -6.38 3.30 16.49
C LEU A 86 -4.93 2.86 16.29
N GLY A 87 -4.15 2.86 17.37
CA GLY A 87 -2.88 2.14 17.39
C GLY A 87 -3.13 0.69 17.78
N ILE A 88 -2.86 -0.24 16.87
CA ILE A 88 -3.02 -1.68 17.08
C ILE A 88 -1.63 -2.29 17.28
N GLU A 89 -1.43 -2.99 18.40
CA GLU A 89 -0.24 -3.78 18.65
C GLU A 89 -0.49 -5.23 18.21
N PHE A 90 0.45 -5.79 17.45
CA PHE A 90 0.34 -7.15 16.95
C PHE A 90 0.67 -8.19 18.03
N ALA A 91 -0.01 -9.34 17.95
CA ALA A 91 0.37 -10.51 18.74
C ALA A 91 1.79 -10.98 18.35
N ALA A 92 2.52 -11.56 19.30
CA ALA A 92 3.94 -11.89 19.11
C ALA A 92 4.20 -12.91 17.97
N ASP A 93 3.21 -13.72 17.64
CA ASP A 93 3.25 -14.74 16.58
C ASP A 93 2.96 -14.19 15.17
N VAL A 94 2.51 -12.94 15.06
CA VAL A 94 2.20 -12.28 13.78
C VAL A 94 3.47 -11.81 13.04
N ALA A 95 4.47 -11.32 13.78
CA ALA A 95 5.65 -10.69 13.18
C ALA A 95 6.44 -11.60 12.21
N PRO A 96 6.62 -12.91 12.49
CA PRO A 96 7.27 -13.82 11.54
C PRO A 96 6.45 -14.06 10.26
N VAL A 97 5.12 -14.19 10.37
CA VAL A 97 4.22 -14.41 9.22
C VAL A 97 4.26 -13.21 8.28
N LEU A 98 4.11 -12.02 8.84
CA LEU A 98 4.16 -10.77 8.10
C LEU A 98 5.54 -10.54 7.47
N GLY A 99 6.61 -10.85 8.20
CA GLY A 99 7.99 -10.80 7.70
C GLY A 99 8.20 -11.68 6.46
N GLY A 100 7.76 -12.94 6.49
CA GLY A 100 7.89 -13.85 5.35
C GLY A 100 7.12 -13.39 4.10
N VAL A 101 5.95 -12.77 4.31
CA VAL A 101 5.18 -12.16 3.21
C VAL A 101 5.94 -10.98 2.61
N ILE A 102 6.47 -10.09 3.45
CA ILE A 102 7.25 -8.94 3.00
C ILE A 102 8.49 -9.41 2.24
N ASP A 103 9.22 -10.39 2.76
CA ASP A 103 10.41 -10.94 2.10
C ASP A 103 10.05 -11.53 0.73
N THR A 104 8.90 -12.19 0.63
CA THR A 104 8.38 -12.72 -0.65
C THR A 104 8.02 -11.59 -1.61
N LEU A 105 7.31 -10.56 -1.15
CA LEU A 105 6.94 -9.43 -1.98
C LEU A 105 8.14 -8.61 -2.43
N VAL A 106 9.13 -8.39 -1.55
CA VAL A 106 10.37 -7.68 -1.86
C VAL A 106 11.23 -8.48 -2.84
N SER A 107 11.34 -9.80 -2.67
CA SER A 107 12.14 -10.64 -3.57
C SER A 107 11.54 -10.79 -4.97
N THR A 108 10.22 -10.64 -5.10
CA THR A 108 9.50 -10.65 -6.38
C THR A 108 9.30 -9.26 -6.97
N PHE A 109 9.63 -8.19 -6.24
CA PHE A 109 9.49 -6.83 -6.73
C PHE A 109 10.59 -6.50 -7.74
N HIS A 110 10.20 -6.45 -9.02
CA HIS A 110 11.10 -6.11 -10.13
C HIS A 110 11.25 -4.59 -10.38
N GLY A 111 10.64 -3.76 -9.53
CA GLY A 111 10.58 -2.31 -9.72
C GLY A 111 9.20 -1.82 -10.13
N VAL A 112 8.98 -0.50 -10.04
CA VAL A 112 7.74 0.13 -10.52
C VAL A 112 7.71 0.06 -12.05
N GLN A 113 6.68 -0.55 -12.62
CA GLN A 113 6.49 -0.66 -14.06
C GLN A 113 5.85 0.63 -14.59
N ILE A 114 6.61 1.41 -15.36
CA ILE A 114 6.16 2.71 -15.86
C ILE A 114 6.14 2.69 -17.38
N LEU A 115 4.97 2.95 -17.96
CA LEU A 115 4.81 3.15 -19.39
C LEU A 115 4.99 4.64 -19.74
N VAL A 116 5.87 4.94 -20.69
CA VAL A 116 6.04 6.28 -21.28
C VAL A 116 5.59 6.24 -22.73
N LEU A 117 4.51 6.93 -23.04
CA LEU A 117 3.98 7.10 -24.40
C LEU A 117 4.24 8.54 -24.87
N SER A 118 5.02 8.68 -25.94
CA SER A 118 5.18 9.95 -26.68
C SER A 118 5.65 9.62 -28.08
N GLY A 119 5.28 10.39 -29.09
CA GLY A 119 5.81 10.20 -30.45
C GLY A 119 7.26 10.65 -30.61
N ASP A 120 7.68 11.65 -29.82
CA ASP A 120 9.02 12.18 -29.89
C ASP A 120 10.03 11.26 -29.18
N ARG A 121 11.04 10.81 -29.94
CA ARG A 121 12.04 9.88 -29.42
C ARG A 121 12.94 10.52 -28.35
N GLN A 122 13.27 11.79 -28.50
CA GLN A 122 14.12 12.52 -27.57
C GLN A 122 13.40 12.70 -26.23
N ASP A 123 12.11 13.02 -26.25
CA ASP A 123 11.29 13.17 -25.05
C ASP A 123 11.10 11.84 -24.32
N ARG A 124 10.73 10.77 -25.04
CA ARG A 124 10.67 9.42 -24.44
C ARG A 124 11.98 9.04 -23.75
N THR A 125 13.11 9.25 -24.43
CA THR A 125 14.42 8.89 -23.88
C THR A 125 14.79 9.76 -22.68
N THR A 126 14.48 11.05 -22.72
CA THR A 126 14.79 12.00 -21.64
C THR A 126 13.94 11.72 -20.41
N LEU A 127 12.64 11.53 -20.58
CA LEU A 127 11.72 11.20 -19.50
C LEU A 127 12.07 9.85 -18.87
N ALA A 128 12.39 8.83 -19.67
CA ALA A 128 12.84 7.54 -19.16
C ALA A 128 14.12 7.66 -18.30
N ARG A 129 15.10 8.48 -18.72
CA ARG A 129 16.30 8.75 -17.91
C ARG A 129 15.96 9.49 -16.62
N SER A 130 15.10 10.51 -16.68
CA SER A 130 14.68 11.26 -15.49
C SER A 130 13.97 10.37 -14.48
N ILE A 131 13.05 9.51 -14.93
CA ILE A 131 12.38 8.51 -14.09
C ILE A 131 13.42 7.59 -13.44
N LYS A 132 14.33 7.00 -14.23
CA LYS A 132 15.41 6.14 -13.70
C LYS A 132 16.35 6.86 -12.74
N SER A 133 16.53 8.18 -12.88
CA SER A 133 17.35 8.98 -11.96
C SER A 133 16.67 9.21 -10.60
N ILE A 134 15.33 9.21 -10.56
CA ILE A 134 14.55 9.39 -9.32
C ILE A 134 14.28 8.02 -8.67
N ILE A 135 13.91 7.03 -9.48
CA ILE A 135 13.55 5.67 -9.07
C ILE A 135 14.41 4.69 -9.88
N SER A 136 15.59 4.36 -9.37
CA SER A 136 16.57 3.51 -10.09
C SER A 136 16.02 2.12 -10.42
N THR A 137 15.14 1.61 -9.55
CA THR A 137 14.49 0.31 -9.71
C THR A 137 13.35 0.32 -10.73
N ALA A 138 12.79 1.48 -11.12
CA ALA A 138 11.65 1.53 -12.02
C ALA A 138 11.96 0.90 -13.38
N GLU A 139 11.13 0.00 -13.87
CA GLU A 139 11.23 -0.52 -15.24
C GLU A 139 10.44 0.41 -16.16
N VAL A 140 11.12 1.04 -17.13
CA VAL A 140 10.49 2.03 -18.01
C VAL A 140 10.29 1.42 -19.39
N LEU A 141 9.02 1.13 -19.68
CA LEU A 141 8.55 0.69 -20.98
C LEU A 141 8.25 1.93 -21.84
N GLN A 142 8.77 1.98 -23.06
CA GLN A 142 8.60 3.13 -23.94
C GLN A 142 7.78 2.74 -25.16
N ALA A 143 6.70 3.47 -25.42
CA ALA A 143 5.84 3.30 -26.58
C ALA A 143 5.91 4.54 -27.46
N ALA A 144 6.16 4.35 -28.76
CA ALA A 144 6.17 5.44 -29.73
C ALA A 144 4.77 5.84 -30.21
N ASP A 145 3.78 4.97 -30.01
CA ASP A 145 2.41 5.15 -30.48
C ASP A 145 1.43 4.33 -29.61
N ALA A 146 0.13 4.57 -29.83
CA ALA A 146 -0.94 3.91 -29.09
C ALA A 146 -1.02 2.39 -29.32
N SER A 147 -0.59 1.89 -30.49
CA SER A 147 -0.60 0.46 -30.80
C SER A 147 0.44 -0.28 -29.96
N VAL A 148 1.67 0.27 -29.87
CA VAL A 148 2.73 -0.26 -29.01
C VAL A 148 2.34 -0.13 -27.54
N ALA A 149 1.78 1.00 -27.13
CA ALA A 149 1.32 1.21 -25.75
C ALA A 149 0.27 0.17 -25.35
N THR A 150 -0.75 -0.06 -26.19
CA THR A 150 -1.80 -1.05 -25.92
C THR A 150 -1.23 -2.47 -25.77
N THR A 151 -0.22 -2.82 -26.58
CA THR A 151 0.46 -4.11 -26.46
C THR A 151 1.24 -4.24 -25.16
N LEU A 152 1.85 -3.16 -24.67
CA LEU A 152 2.60 -3.16 -23.40
C LEU A 152 1.67 -3.10 -22.17
N MET A 153 0.50 -2.49 -22.30
CA MET A 153 -0.51 -2.42 -21.24
C MET A 153 -1.17 -3.77 -20.89
N SER A 154 -0.93 -4.84 -21.67
CA SER A 154 -1.37 -6.18 -21.27
C SER A 154 -0.57 -6.75 -20.08
N GLY A 155 0.51 -6.10 -19.66
CA GLY A 155 1.21 -6.38 -18.41
C GLY A 155 0.72 -5.56 -17.21
N GLU A 156 1.26 -5.83 -16.02
CA GLU A 156 1.02 -5.02 -14.82
C GLU A 156 1.78 -3.67 -14.93
N ILE A 157 1.13 -2.64 -15.48
CA ILE A 157 1.64 -1.26 -15.46
C ILE A 157 1.15 -0.56 -14.20
N ASP A 158 2.07 -0.03 -13.39
CA ASP A 158 1.75 0.72 -12.18
C ASP A 158 1.39 2.19 -12.49
N LEU A 159 2.04 2.78 -13.50
CA LEU A 159 1.87 4.18 -13.90
C LEU A 159 2.09 4.34 -15.41
N ALA A 160 1.23 5.12 -16.06
CA ALA A 160 1.42 5.56 -17.44
C ALA A 160 1.63 7.08 -17.48
N VAL A 161 2.69 7.51 -18.17
CA VAL A 161 2.94 8.90 -18.52
C VAL A 161 2.72 9.05 -20.02
N ILE A 162 1.70 9.83 -20.38
CA ILE A 162 1.24 9.98 -21.76
C ILE A 162 1.42 11.43 -22.16
N ASP A 163 2.19 11.63 -23.22
CA ASP A 163 2.26 12.89 -23.94
C ASP A 163 1.00 13.04 -24.81
N ILE A 164 0.14 13.98 -24.40
CA ILE A 164 -1.17 14.23 -25.03
C ILE A 164 -1.07 15.24 -26.19
N ASP A 165 0.06 15.92 -26.34
CA ASP A 165 0.30 16.84 -27.46
C ASP A 165 0.72 16.07 -28.73
N PHE A 166 0.99 14.77 -28.57
CA PHE A 166 1.15 13.86 -29.68
C PHE A 166 -0.22 13.46 -30.23
N ASP A 167 -0.47 13.82 -31.49
CA ASP A 167 -1.71 13.46 -32.17
C ASP A 167 -1.83 11.93 -32.25
N VAL A 168 -2.79 11.37 -31.51
CA VAL A 168 -2.97 9.91 -31.42
C VAL A 168 -3.52 9.35 -32.75
N GLU A 169 -3.95 10.22 -33.66
CA GLU A 169 -4.45 9.88 -35.00
C GLU A 169 -3.44 10.14 -36.15
N GLY A 170 -2.25 10.72 -35.90
CA GLY A 170 -1.19 10.84 -36.91
C GLY A 170 -0.35 12.11 -36.85
#